data_AF-A0A955JQM5-F1
#
_entry.id   AF-A0A955JQM5-F1
#
_cell.length_a   1.000
_cell.length_b   1.000
_cell.length_c   1.000
_cell.angle_alpha   90.00
_cell.angle_beta   90.00
_cell.angle_gamma   90.00
#
_symmetry.space_group_name_H-M   'P 1'
#
loop_
_entity.id
_entity.type
_entity.pdbx_description
1 polymer ?
#
loop_
_entity_poly.entity_id
_entity_poly.type
_entity_poly.pdbx_seq_one_letter_code
_entity_poly.pdbx_strand_id
1 'polypeptide(L)'
;MVKIIIGVVAVVLVAGGAYMLLNKDDVATENNQSTQTADTNSSEQTSEVAEQPKAEVSTVDGAIVALTDGGLSVGEKQGAFYDMIGAENGDKVDVDGTVVEMYEFSTTQKAQEAVTQLQSEDNTTYANGTFVILIHTTDPAVVEKIQGIL
;
A
#
# COMPACT_ATOMS: atom_id res chain seq x y z
N MET A 1 40.79 -0.36 -11.53
CA MET A 1 40.64 -1.67 -10.84
C MET A 1 39.17 -1.87 -10.57
N VAL A 2 38.54 -2.82 -11.27
CA VAL A 2 37.09 -3.07 -11.18
C VAL A 2 36.88 -4.25 -10.22
N LYS A 3 36.10 -4.06 -9.16
CA LYS A 3 35.66 -5.14 -8.26
C LYS A 3 34.20 -5.44 -8.57
N ILE A 4 33.96 -6.57 -9.21
CA ILE A 4 32.63 -7.14 -9.48
C ILE A 4 32.24 -7.93 -8.22
N ILE A 5 31.12 -7.57 -7.59
CA ILE A 5 30.54 -8.34 -6.49
C ILE A 5 29.36 -9.12 -7.08
N ILE A 6 29.53 -10.43 -7.14
CA ILE A 6 28.55 -11.42 -7.59
C ILE A 6 27.60 -11.69 -6.42
N GLY A 7 26.30 -11.58 -6.69
CA GLY A 7 25.24 -11.77 -5.70
C GLY A 7 24.99 -13.22 -5.30
N VAL A 8 24.23 -13.38 -4.22
CA VAL A 8 23.53 -14.63 -3.86
C VAL A 8 22.12 -14.24 -3.44
N VAL A 9 21.14 -14.55 -4.29
CA VAL A 9 19.71 -14.46 -3.95
C VAL A 9 19.29 -15.83 -3.42
N ALA A 10 18.91 -15.89 -2.15
CA ALA A 10 18.30 -17.08 -1.56
C ALA A 10 16.78 -17.00 -1.75
N VAL A 11 16.24 -17.91 -2.56
CA VAL A 11 14.79 -18.14 -2.69
C VAL A 11 14.37 -19.10 -1.59
N VAL A 12 13.44 -18.67 -0.72
CA VAL A 12 12.78 -19.54 0.25
C VAL A 12 11.35 -19.77 -0.23
N LEU A 13 11.10 -20.98 -0.73
CA LEU A 13 9.77 -21.54 -0.95
C LEU A 13 9.30 -22.20 0.35
N VAL A 14 8.19 -21.74 0.92
CA VAL A 14 7.47 -22.50 1.95
C VAL A 14 6.14 -22.93 1.38
N ALA A 15 6.02 -24.24 1.17
CA ALA A 15 4.80 -24.93 0.82
C ALA A 15 4.17 -25.54 2.08
N GLY A 16 2.84 -25.53 2.12
CA GLY A 16 2.05 -26.63 2.69
C GLY A 16 1.54 -26.44 4.11
N GLY A 17 0.24 -26.68 4.29
CA GLY A 17 -0.36 -26.88 5.61
C GLY A 17 -1.88 -26.83 5.63
N ALA A 18 -2.56 -27.69 4.87
CA ALA A 18 -3.97 -27.99 5.11
C ALA A 18 -4.09 -28.80 6.42
N TYR A 19 -4.90 -28.34 7.37
CA TYR A 19 -5.32 -29.15 8.51
C TYR A 19 -6.85 -29.30 8.55
N MET A 20 -7.24 -30.55 8.80
CA MET A 20 -8.55 -31.15 8.63
C MET A 20 -9.56 -30.73 9.72
N LEU A 21 -10.82 -30.65 9.27
CA LEU A 21 -12.04 -30.68 10.09
C LEU A 21 -12.17 -31.99 10.87
N LEU A 22 -12.54 -31.89 12.15
CA LEU A 22 -13.11 -33.00 12.93
C LEU A 22 -14.30 -32.47 13.75
N ASN A 23 -15.50 -32.79 13.25
CA ASN A 23 -16.76 -32.78 14.00
C ASN A 23 -17.07 -34.21 14.47
N LYS A 24 -17.83 -34.30 15.58
CA LYS A 24 -18.52 -35.46 16.23
C LYS A 24 -18.00 -35.68 17.67
N ASP A 25 -18.79 -35.93 18.70
CA ASP A 25 -20.21 -36.24 18.87
C ASP A 25 -20.60 -35.99 20.36
N ASP A 26 -21.90 -35.76 20.59
CA ASP A 26 -22.76 -36.17 21.72
C ASP A 26 -22.67 -35.61 23.17
N VAL A 27 -23.79 -34.95 23.54
CA VAL A 27 -24.71 -35.17 24.69
C VAL A 27 -24.21 -35.01 26.13
N ALA A 28 -24.75 -34.01 26.84
CA ALA A 28 -25.63 -34.19 28.02
C ALA A 28 -26.10 -32.85 28.61
N THR A 29 -27.38 -32.79 28.96
CA THR A 29 -28.09 -31.67 29.62
C THR A 29 -28.20 -31.94 31.13
N GLU A 30 -27.94 -30.93 31.99
CA GLU A 30 -28.55 -30.65 33.32
C GLU A 30 -27.78 -29.49 34.00
N ASN A 31 -28.27 -28.25 34.02
CA ASN A 31 -29.10 -27.57 35.03
C ASN A 31 -28.49 -27.41 36.46
N ASN A 32 -28.02 -26.21 36.83
CA ASN A 32 -28.47 -25.44 38.02
C ASN A 32 -27.64 -24.17 38.34
N GLN A 33 -28.31 -23.02 38.21
CA GLN A 33 -28.42 -21.86 39.12
C GLN A 33 -27.19 -21.20 39.82
N SER A 34 -27.11 -19.86 39.60
CA SER A 34 -26.57 -18.80 40.47
C SER A 34 -25.03 -18.72 40.63
N THR A 35 -24.32 -17.60 40.47
CA THR A 35 -24.61 -16.25 40.98
C THR A 35 -23.74 -15.23 40.23
N GLN A 36 -24.32 -14.07 39.97
CA GLN A 36 -23.68 -12.87 39.45
C GLN A 36 -22.78 -12.22 40.51
N THR A 37 -21.50 -12.04 40.21
CA THR A 37 -20.68 -10.94 40.77
C THR A 37 -19.67 -10.51 39.72
N ALA A 38 -19.78 -9.24 39.35
CA ALA A 38 -18.88 -8.54 38.46
C ALA A 38 -17.48 -8.40 39.08
N ASP A 39 -16.45 -8.64 38.28
CA ASP A 39 -15.18 -7.92 38.39
C ASP A 39 -14.44 -7.97 37.05
N THR A 40 -14.44 -6.82 36.39
CA THR A 40 -13.30 -6.17 35.72
C THR A 40 -12.12 -7.07 35.35
N ASN A 41 -11.90 -7.35 34.05
CA ASN A 41 -10.78 -6.76 33.32
C ASN A 41 -10.75 -7.15 31.84
N SER A 42 -10.42 -6.16 31.01
CA SER A 42 -9.68 -6.30 29.76
C SER A 42 -10.25 -7.23 28.69
N SER A 43 -11.33 -6.78 28.03
CA SER A 43 -11.61 -7.22 26.66
C SER A 43 -10.57 -6.56 25.76
N GLU A 44 -9.52 -7.29 25.43
CA GLU A 44 -8.68 -7.02 24.27
C GLU A 44 -9.59 -7.04 23.03
N GLN A 45 -10.08 -5.87 22.67
CA GLN A 45 -10.70 -5.63 21.38
C GLN A 45 -9.55 -5.57 20.37
N THR A 46 -9.11 -6.75 19.94
CA THR A 46 -8.26 -6.91 18.77
C THR A 46 -9.10 -6.43 17.58
N SER A 47 -8.98 -5.14 17.27
CA SER A 47 -9.40 -4.62 15.98
C SER A 47 -8.51 -5.31 14.95
N GLU A 48 -9.01 -6.39 14.36
CA GLU A 48 -8.60 -6.79 13.01
C GLU A 48 -8.91 -5.59 12.13
N VAL A 49 -7.88 -4.75 11.93
CA VAL A 49 -7.84 -3.81 10.83
C VAL A 49 -7.88 -4.69 9.59
N ALA A 50 -9.08 -4.86 9.04
CA ALA A 50 -9.25 -5.49 7.74
C ALA A 50 -8.34 -4.71 6.78
N GLU A 51 -7.25 -5.35 6.35
CA GLU A 51 -6.39 -4.83 5.30
C GLU A 51 -7.30 -4.57 4.11
N GLN A 52 -7.55 -3.28 3.83
CA GLN A 52 -8.31 -2.93 2.66
C GLN A 52 -7.52 -3.41 1.43
N PRO A 53 -8.19 -4.03 0.45
CA PRO A 53 -7.50 -4.45 -0.76
C PRO A 53 -6.90 -3.21 -1.41
N LYS A 54 -5.57 -3.21 -1.53
CA LYS A 54 -4.79 -2.17 -2.21
C LYS A 54 -5.38 -2.01 -3.62
N ALA A 55 -5.81 -0.80 -3.96
CA ALA A 55 -6.39 -0.55 -5.27
C ALA A 55 -5.32 -0.80 -6.34
N GLU A 56 -5.60 -1.61 -7.35
CA GLU A 56 -4.74 -1.69 -8.53
C GLU A 56 -4.92 -0.40 -9.35
N VAL A 57 -4.17 0.62 -8.97
CA VAL A 57 -4.19 1.92 -9.61
C VAL A 57 -3.21 1.93 -10.79
N SER A 58 -3.76 2.04 -12.00
CA SER A 58 -2.97 2.08 -13.23
C SER A 58 -3.06 3.40 -13.99
N THR A 59 -3.83 4.37 -13.49
CA THR A 59 -4.05 5.69 -14.12
C THR A 59 -4.02 6.80 -13.09
N VAL A 60 -3.69 8.01 -13.53
CA VAL A 60 -3.68 9.22 -12.69
C VAL A 60 -5.06 9.47 -12.08
N ASP A 61 -6.12 9.43 -12.90
CA ASP A 61 -7.47 9.70 -12.40
C ASP A 61 -7.93 8.60 -11.42
N GLY A 62 -7.57 7.34 -11.68
CA GLY A 62 -7.82 6.24 -10.74
C GLY A 62 -7.11 6.43 -9.41
N ALA A 63 -5.89 6.98 -9.42
CA ALA A 63 -5.13 7.28 -8.21
C ALA A 63 -5.81 8.37 -7.37
N ILE A 64 -6.24 9.44 -8.02
CA ILE A 64 -6.94 10.56 -7.37
C ILE A 64 -8.23 10.08 -6.72
N VAL A 65 -9.00 9.23 -7.41
CA VAL A 65 -10.22 8.62 -6.86
C VAL A 65 -9.87 7.74 -5.66
N ALA A 66 -8.86 6.85 -5.77
CA ALA A 66 -8.45 5.99 -4.67
C ALA A 66 -8.02 6.79 -3.43
N LEU A 67 -7.23 7.85 -3.60
CA LEU A 67 -6.80 8.74 -2.51
C LEU A 67 -8.00 9.42 -1.83
N THR A 68 -8.97 9.89 -2.62
CA THR A 68 -10.18 10.54 -2.11
C THR A 68 -11.08 9.54 -1.36
N ASP A 69 -11.30 8.36 -1.94
CA ASP A 69 -12.10 7.28 -1.34
C ASP A 69 -11.42 6.69 -0.09
N GLY A 70 -10.09 6.72 -0.04
CA GLY A 70 -9.26 6.42 1.13
C GLY A 70 -9.32 7.49 2.23
N GLY A 71 -10.10 8.55 2.05
CA GLY A 71 -10.35 9.58 3.04
C GLY A 71 -9.28 10.67 3.12
N LEU A 72 -8.41 10.80 2.11
CA LEU A 72 -7.44 11.90 2.02
C LEU A 72 -8.07 13.13 1.37
N SER A 73 -7.62 14.32 1.79
CA SER A 73 -7.96 15.57 1.12
C SER A 73 -7.10 15.72 -0.14
N VAL A 74 -7.70 15.56 -1.32
CA VAL A 74 -7.02 15.75 -2.61
C VAL A 74 -7.40 17.10 -3.21
N GLY A 75 -6.40 17.92 -3.50
CA GLY A 75 -6.55 19.23 -4.14
C GLY A 75 -6.81 19.16 -5.64
N GLU A 76 -6.83 20.32 -6.28
CA GLU A 76 -7.04 20.41 -7.73
C GLU A 76 -5.90 19.80 -8.52
N LYS A 77 -6.27 19.13 -9.61
CA LYS A 77 -5.35 18.55 -10.58
C LYS A 77 -4.62 19.63 -11.36
N GLN A 78 -3.30 19.53 -11.41
CA GLN A 78 -2.43 20.44 -12.17
C GLN A 78 -1.55 19.61 -13.10
N GLY A 79 -1.37 20.04 -14.35
CA GLY A 79 -0.49 19.32 -15.28
C GLY A 79 0.96 19.27 -14.78
N ALA A 80 1.57 18.09 -14.84
CA ALA A 80 3.00 17.90 -14.59
C ALA A 80 3.79 17.99 -15.92
N PHE A 81 5.09 18.28 -15.85
CA PHE A 81 5.96 18.26 -17.03
C PHE A 81 6.45 16.84 -17.30
N TYR A 82 5.58 15.99 -17.84
CA TYR A 82 5.81 14.56 -17.95
C TYR A 82 6.54 14.13 -19.25
N ASP A 83 6.49 14.95 -20.30
CA ASP A 83 7.12 14.63 -21.60
C ASP A 83 8.65 14.44 -21.49
N MET A 84 9.30 15.19 -20.58
CA MET A 84 10.75 15.17 -20.41
C MET A 84 11.27 13.83 -19.86
N ILE A 85 10.42 13.10 -19.14
CA ILE A 85 10.75 11.79 -18.56
C ILE A 85 10.19 10.63 -19.41
N GLY A 86 9.54 10.93 -20.53
CA GLY A 86 9.01 9.92 -21.46
C GLY A 86 7.72 9.24 -20.99
N ALA A 87 6.97 9.90 -20.10
CA ALA A 87 5.62 9.49 -19.72
C ALA A 87 4.60 9.89 -20.80
N GLU A 88 3.48 9.18 -20.87
CA GLU A 88 2.35 9.46 -21.78
C GLU A 88 1.33 10.42 -21.16
N ASN A 89 1.25 10.43 -19.83
CA ASN A 89 0.41 11.32 -19.05
C ASN A 89 1.09 11.64 -17.72
N GLY A 90 0.73 12.78 -17.13
CA GLY A 90 1.15 13.10 -15.78
C GLY A 90 0.49 14.33 -15.20
N ASP A 91 0.06 14.21 -13.95
CA ASP A 91 -0.51 15.30 -13.18
C ASP A 91 0.13 15.36 -11.79
N LYS A 92 0.03 16.52 -11.16
CA LYS A 92 0.36 16.77 -9.77
C LYS A 92 -0.89 17.20 -9.00
N VAL A 93 -0.97 16.78 -7.74
CA VAL A 93 -2.03 17.14 -6.79
C VAL A 93 -1.42 17.42 -5.42
N ASP A 94 -2.14 18.18 -4.61
CA ASP A 94 -1.87 18.28 -3.18
C ASP A 94 -2.69 17.22 -2.44
N VAL A 95 -2.05 16.42 -1.59
CA VAL A 95 -2.68 15.36 -0.78
C VAL A 95 -2.36 15.65 0.68
N ASP A 96 -3.36 16.08 1.46
CA ASP A 96 -3.20 16.49 2.86
C ASP A 96 -2.03 17.49 3.06
N GLY A 97 -1.81 18.43 2.12
CA GLY A 97 -0.71 19.40 2.17
C GLY A 97 0.63 18.90 1.62
N THR A 98 0.66 17.69 1.04
CA THR A 98 1.86 17.09 0.42
C THR A 98 1.70 17.04 -1.09
N VAL A 99 2.70 17.53 -1.84
CA VAL A 99 2.66 17.43 -3.30
C VAL A 99 2.94 15.99 -3.74
N VAL A 100 2.05 15.46 -4.57
CA VAL A 100 2.18 14.14 -5.20
C VAL A 100 2.11 14.30 -6.71
N GLU A 101 3.12 13.81 -7.42
CA GLU A 101 3.12 13.74 -8.88
C GLU A 101 2.92 12.28 -9.31
N MET A 102 2.15 12.09 -10.36
CA MET A 102 1.72 10.79 -10.85
C MET A 102 1.91 10.74 -12.36
N TYR A 103 2.47 9.64 -12.85
CA TYR A 103 2.91 9.50 -14.23
C TYR A 103 2.54 8.15 -14.81
N GLU A 104 2.03 8.13 -16.04
CA GLU A 104 1.71 6.92 -16.78
C GLU A 104 2.74 6.69 -17.89
N PHE A 105 3.24 5.47 -18.02
CA PHE A 105 4.25 5.10 -19.02
C PHE A 105 3.76 4.01 -19.97
N SER A 106 4.30 4.02 -21.18
CA SER A 106 3.98 2.98 -22.19
C SER A 106 4.43 1.57 -21.77
N THR A 107 5.45 1.46 -20.92
CA THR A 107 6.02 0.17 -20.46
C THR A 107 6.54 0.25 -19.03
N THR A 108 6.53 -0.89 -18.32
CA THR A 108 7.12 -1.02 -16.98
C THR A 108 8.61 -0.68 -16.98
N GLN A 109 9.34 -1.00 -18.05
CA GLN A 109 10.76 -0.65 -18.15
C GLN A 109 10.97 0.87 -18.06
N LYS A 110 10.21 1.66 -18.83
CA LYS A 110 10.30 3.13 -18.78
C LYS A 110 9.90 3.68 -17.41
N ALA A 111 8.87 3.12 -16.79
CA ALA A 111 8.47 3.50 -15.44
C ALA A 111 9.63 3.31 -14.44
N GLN A 112 10.35 2.18 -14.50
CA GLN A 112 11.51 1.93 -13.63
C GLN A 112 12.70 2.85 -13.92
N GLU A 113 12.95 3.16 -15.19
CA GLU A 113 13.94 4.16 -15.59
C GLU A 113 13.58 5.55 -15.05
N ALA A 114 12.31 5.91 -15.03
CA ALA A 114 11.82 7.17 -14.48
C ALA A 114 11.95 7.24 -12.95
N VAL A 115 11.68 6.13 -12.22
CA VAL A 115 11.92 6.07 -10.76
C VAL A 115 13.35 6.46 -10.44
N THR A 116 14.32 5.91 -11.17
CA THR A 116 15.74 6.21 -10.96
C THR A 116 16.09 7.67 -11.26
N GLN A 117 15.42 8.29 -12.24
CA GLN A 117 15.65 9.69 -12.62
C GLN A 117 15.00 10.70 -11.67
N LEU A 118 13.84 10.35 -11.11
CA LEU A 118 13.04 11.24 -10.26
C LEU A 118 13.41 11.15 -8.77
N GLN A 119 14.00 10.03 -8.36
CA GLN A 119 14.43 9.83 -6.98
C GLN A 119 15.42 10.91 -6.55
N SER A 120 15.09 11.62 -5.47
CA SER A 120 15.98 12.58 -4.81
C SER A 120 16.01 12.36 -3.30
N GLU A 121 16.80 13.17 -2.58
CA GLU A 121 16.86 13.12 -1.11
C GLU A 121 15.58 13.67 -0.45
N ASP A 122 14.80 14.47 -1.17
CA ASP A 122 13.63 15.18 -0.65
C ASP A 122 12.29 14.50 -1.00
N ASN A 123 12.34 13.36 -1.68
CA ASN A 123 11.15 12.67 -2.16
C ASN A 123 11.22 11.15 -1.99
N THR A 124 10.04 10.54 -2.07
CA THR A 124 9.90 9.11 -2.26
C THR A 124 9.29 8.84 -3.62
N THR A 125 9.96 8.01 -4.43
CA THR A 125 9.47 7.60 -5.75
C THR A 125 9.27 6.10 -5.78
N TYR A 126 8.19 5.63 -6.37
CA TYR A 126 7.97 4.20 -6.62
C TYR A 126 7.13 3.97 -7.86
N ALA A 127 7.19 2.75 -8.40
CA ALA A 127 6.42 2.33 -9.56
C ALA A 127 5.47 1.17 -9.20
N ASN A 128 4.26 1.24 -9.75
CA ASN A 128 3.29 0.16 -9.80
C ASN A 128 2.99 -0.17 -11.27
N GLY A 129 3.70 -1.17 -11.81
CA GLY A 129 3.60 -1.52 -13.22
C GLY A 129 4.09 -0.40 -14.14
N THR A 130 3.18 0.18 -14.94
CA THR A 130 3.43 1.32 -15.83
C THR A 130 3.21 2.67 -15.16
N PHE A 131 2.76 2.70 -13.91
CA PHE A 131 2.42 3.91 -13.17
C PHE A 131 3.54 4.26 -12.20
N VAL A 132 3.94 5.54 -12.14
CA VAL A 132 4.98 6.03 -11.21
C VAL A 132 4.38 7.13 -10.35
N ILE A 133 4.71 7.09 -9.07
CA ILE A 133 4.25 8.03 -8.06
C ILE A 133 5.47 8.65 -7.39
N LEU A 134 5.47 9.97 -7.31
CA LEU A 134 6.48 10.80 -6.67
C LEU A 134 5.81 11.57 -5.53
N ILE A 135 6.25 11.35 -4.30
CA ILE A 135 5.73 12.03 -3.11
C ILE A 135 6.80 12.99 -2.61
N HIS A 136 6.53 14.29 -2.63
CA HIS A 136 7.46 15.36 -2.20
C HIS A 136 7.48 15.52 -0.68
N THR A 137 7.86 14.45 0.02
CA THR A 137 8.13 14.45 1.45
C THR A 137 9.08 13.31 1.81
N THR A 138 9.78 13.47 2.93
CA THR A 138 10.59 12.44 3.56
C THR A 138 9.94 11.89 4.84
N ASP A 139 8.75 12.40 5.21
CA ASP A 139 8.01 11.89 6.35
C ASP A 139 7.45 10.48 6.05
N PRO A 140 7.98 9.43 6.71
CA PRO A 140 7.56 8.06 6.41
C PRO A 140 6.08 7.82 6.71
N ALA A 141 5.48 8.51 7.69
CA ALA A 141 4.07 8.33 8.01
C ALA A 141 3.15 8.82 6.87
N VAL A 142 3.54 9.90 6.20
CA VAL A 142 2.80 10.41 5.03
C VAL A 142 2.97 9.47 3.85
N VAL A 143 4.20 9.01 3.61
CA VAL A 143 4.50 8.06 2.53
C VAL A 143 3.72 6.76 2.70
N GLU A 144 3.76 6.15 3.88
CA GLU A 144 3.04 4.91 4.20
C GLU A 144 1.52 5.09 4.05
N LYS A 145 0.97 6.23 4.48
CA LYS A 145 -0.46 6.54 4.33
C LYS A 145 -0.88 6.57 2.86
N ILE A 146 -0.12 7.26 2.01
CA ILE A 146 -0.41 7.39 0.57
C ILE A 146 -0.22 6.03 -0.13
N GLN A 147 0.88 5.32 0.15
CA GLN A 147 1.19 3.99 -0.40
C GLN A 147 0.24 2.89 0.08
N GLY A 148 -0.39 3.06 1.25
CA GLY A 148 -1.39 2.13 1.75
C GLY A 148 -2.68 2.15 0.92
N ILE A 149 -2.94 3.26 0.22
CA ILE A 149 -4.12 3.44 -0.62
C ILE A 149 -3.82 3.10 -2.10
N LEU A 150 -2.65 3.52 -2.60
CA LEU A 150 -2.19 3.34 -3.99
C LEU A 150 -1.30 2.11 -4.18
#